data_AF-A0A4S2TJ10-F1
#
_entry.id   AF-A0A4S2TJ10-F1
#
_cell.length_a   1.000
_cell.length_b   1.000
_cell.length_c   1.000
_cell.angle_alpha   90.00
_cell.angle_beta   90.00
_cell.angle_gamma   90.00
#
_symmetry.space_group_name_H-M   'P 1'
#
loop_
_entity.id
_entity.type
_entity.pdbx_description
1 polymer ?
#
loop_
_entity_poly.entity_id
_entity_poly.type
_entity_poly.pdbx_seq_one_letter_code
_entity_poly.pdbx_strand_id
1 'polypeptide(L)'
;MSIRDPHALAARNLLAARLTEHHGLDPLDAHTAVTRVYLGMPTEHETLVRQEARALISEFMERVTAAFAPISAAMQALGEAITRAAAQLPQPSGRRQRPRPAWQSPYGPPHRRNR
;
A
#
# COMPACT_ATOMS: atom_id res chain seq x y z
N MET A 1 8.24 22.07 21.73
CA MET A 1 9.51 21.33 21.63
C MET A 1 9.24 19.95 22.23
N SER A 2 8.82 18.99 21.40
CA SER A 2 8.19 17.75 21.88
C SER A 2 9.20 16.79 22.48
N ILE A 3 8.82 16.22 23.61
CA ILE A 3 9.55 15.30 24.46
C ILE A 3 9.89 14.03 23.66
N ARG A 4 11.20 13.78 23.49
CA ARG A 4 11.86 12.51 23.14
C ARG A 4 10.93 11.44 22.56
N ASP A 5 10.83 11.39 21.24
CA ASP A 5 10.29 10.22 20.56
C ASP A 5 11.25 9.03 20.80
N PRO A 6 10.84 8.02 21.60
CA PRO A 6 11.71 6.89 21.92
C PRO A 6 12.05 6.07 20.66
N HIS A 7 11.17 6.08 19.65
CA HIS A 7 11.39 5.40 18.39
C HIS A 7 12.45 6.11 17.56
N ALA A 8 12.47 7.45 17.56
CA ALA A 8 13.50 8.23 16.88
C ALA A 8 14.89 8.03 17.51
N LEU A 9 14.97 7.83 18.84
CA LEU A 9 16.23 7.47 19.49
C LEU A 9 16.67 6.05 19.12
N ALA A 10 15.77 5.08 19.20
CA ALA A 10 16.06 3.69 18.85
C ALA A 10 16.51 3.55 17.38
N ALA A 11 15.82 4.23 16.45
CA ALA A 11 16.18 4.23 15.03
C ALA A 11 17.59 4.81 14.78
N ARG A 12 17.95 5.89 15.48
CA ARG A 12 19.29 6.49 15.37
C ARG A 12 20.37 5.57 15.91
N ASN A 13 20.13 4.89 17.04
CA ASN A 13 21.07 3.93 17.60
C ASN A 13 21.27 2.72 16.67
N LEU A 14 20.18 2.22 16.10
CA LEU A 14 20.22 1.11 15.16
C LEU A 14 20.99 1.48 13.88
N LEU A 15 20.77 2.68 13.34
CA LEU A 15 21.53 3.20 12.19
C LEU A 15 23.02 3.34 12.51
N ALA A 16 23.37 3.91 13.67
CA ALA A 16 24.76 4.05 14.07
C ALA A 16 25.46 2.68 14.20
N ALA A 17 24.79 1.69 14.81
CA ALA A 17 25.30 0.34 14.91
C ALA A 17 25.58 -0.30 13.54
N ARG A 18 24.66 -0.16 12.57
CA ARG A 18 24.87 -0.68 11.20
C ARG A 18 26.01 0.02 10.46
N LEU A 19 26.19 1.31 10.67
CA LEU A 19 27.32 2.04 10.07
C LEU A 19 28.67 1.53 10.60
N THR A 20 28.74 1.22 11.90
CA THR A 20 29.92 0.58 12.48
C THR A 20 30.10 -0.84 11.97
N GLU A 21 29.04 -1.65 11.92
CA GLU A 21 29.12 -3.06 11.53
C GLU A 21 29.45 -3.26 10.04
N HIS A 22 28.76 -2.55 9.15
CA HIS A 22 28.89 -2.75 7.70
C HIS A 22 30.01 -1.94 7.07
N HIS A 23 30.31 -0.76 7.63
CA HIS A 23 31.24 0.21 7.03
C HIS A 23 32.47 0.49 7.90
N GLY A 24 32.57 -0.13 9.08
CA GLY A 24 33.72 0.03 9.97
C GLY A 24 33.90 1.44 10.53
N LEU A 25 32.84 2.26 10.54
CA LEU A 25 32.90 3.60 11.12
C LEU A 25 33.12 3.52 12.63
N ASP A 26 33.97 4.40 13.15
CA ASP A 26 34.11 4.59 14.59
C ASP A 26 32.73 4.87 15.21
N PRO A 27 32.39 4.25 16.36
CA PRO A 27 31.07 4.42 16.97
C PRO A 27 30.69 5.88 17.24
N LEU A 28 31.65 6.73 17.63
CA LEU A 28 31.38 8.15 17.90
C LEU A 28 31.09 8.90 16.60
N ASP A 29 31.85 8.62 15.54
CA ASP A 29 31.65 9.21 14.22
C ASP A 29 30.33 8.76 13.59
N ALA A 30 29.96 7.49 13.75
CA ALA A 30 28.67 6.96 13.29
C ALA A 30 27.49 7.67 13.99
N HIS A 31 27.53 7.80 15.32
CA HIS A 31 26.50 8.53 16.07
C HIS A 31 26.42 10.01 15.69
N THR A 32 27.58 10.64 15.49
CA THR A 32 27.68 12.05 15.08
C THR A 32 27.12 12.26 13.69
N ALA A 33 27.46 11.40 12.73
CA ALA A 33 26.94 11.43 11.37
C ALA A 33 25.41 11.29 11.35
N VAL A 34 24.87 10.27 12.03
CA VAL A 34 23.42 10.05 12.11
C VAL A 34 22.71 11.25 12.75
N THR A 35 23.28 11.82 13.81
CA THR A 35 22.70 13.00 14.48
C THR A 35 22.73 14.23 13.57
N ARG A 36 23.83 14.46 12.86
CA ARG A 36 23.95 15.57 11.89
C ARG A 36 22.93 15.44 10.77
N VAL A 37 22.82 14.26 10.15
CA VAL A 37 21.81 14.00 9.11
C VAL A 37 20.40 14.20 9.65
N TYR A 38 20.09 13.71 10.85
CA TYR A 38 18.78 13.89 11.49
C TYR A 38 18.43 15.37 11.70
N LEU A 39 19.42 16.20 12.05
CA LEU A 39 19.25 17.64 12.25
C LEU A 39 19.33 18.43 10.94
N GLY A 40 19.49 17.78 9.78
CA GLY A 40 19.65 18.44 8.48
C GLY A 40 20.99 19.16 8.31
N MET A 41 21.99 18.79 9.12
CA MET A 41 23.35 19.32 9.01
C MET A 41 24.20 18.45 8.07
N PRO A 42 25.11 19.05 7.28
CA PRO A 42 25.98 18.31 6.39
C PRO A 42 26.99 17.46 7.18
N THR A 43 27.34 16.30 6.63
CA THR A 43 28.38 15.40 7.14
C THR A 43 28.98 14.60 5.99
N GLU A 44 30.26 14.26 6.09
CA GLU A 44 30.97 13.45 5.08
C GLU A 44 30.31 12.07 4.85
N HIS A 45 29.66 11.53 5.88
CA HIS A 45 29.01 10.22 5.84
C HIS A 45 27.53 10.29 5.45
N GLU A 46 27.03 11.43 4.97
CA GLU A 46 25.60 11.61 4.68
C GLU A 46 25.07 10.58 3.68
N THR A 47 25.84 10.28 2.65
CA THR A 47 25.47 9.26 1.65
C THR A 47 25.34 7.88 2.29
N LEU A 48 26.30 7.48 3.15
CA LEU A 48 26.28 6.19 3.85
C LEU A 48 25.09 6.08 4.79
N VAL A 49 24.83 7.12 5.59
CA VAL A 49 23.68 7.17 6.50
C VAL A 49 22.36 7.00 5.73
N ARG A 50 22.20 7.70 4.60
CA ARG A 50 20.99 7.58 3.76
C ARG A 50 20.85 6.21 3.09
N GLN A 51 21.96 5.60 2.68
CA GLN A 51 21.97 4.26 2.10
C GLN A 51 21.51 3.21 3.12
N GLU A 52 22.07 3.22 4.33
CA GLU A 52 21.66 2.30 5.40
C GLU A 52 20.21 2.54 5.86
N ALA A 53 19.75 3.80 5.92
CA ALA A 53 18.36 4.10 6.21
C ALA A 53 17.40 3.51 5.18
N ARG A 54 17.75 3.58 3.88
CA ARG A 54 16.95 2.96 2.82
C ARG A 54 16.99 1.44 2.89
N ALA A 55 18.16 0.85 3.17
CA ALA A 55 18.30 -0.60 3.32
C ALA A 55 17.39 -1.11 4.45
N LEU A 56 17.40 -0.46 5.62
CA LEU A 56 16.52 -0.80 6.74
C LEU A 56 15.04 -0.71 6.40
N ILE A 57 14.63 0.34 5.69
CA ILE A 57 13.24 0.49 5.24
C ILE A 57 12.89 -0.65 4.28
N SER A 58 13.77 -0.99 3.35
CA SER A 58 13.51 -2.08 2.40
C SER A 58 13.38 -3.44 3.08
N GLU A 59 14.28 -3.76 4.03
CA GLU A 59 14.21 -5.00 4.82
C GLU A 59 12.94 -5.07 5.67
N PHE A 60 12.54 -3.94 6.26
CA PHE A 60 11.30 -3.87 7.02
C PHE A 60 10.08 -4.10 6.12
N MET A 61 10.03 -3.43 4.96
CA MET A 61 8.93 -3.58 4.01
C MET A 61 8.84 -5.01 3.47
N GLU A 62 9.97 -5.66 3.20
CA GLU A 62 10.01 -7.05 2.76
C GLU A 62 9.44 -8.01 3.83
N ARG A 63 9.74 -7.77 5.11
CA ARG A 63 9.17 -8.55 6.21
C ARG A 63 7.67 -8.32 6.35
N VAL A 64 7.23 -7.07 6.20
CA VAL A 64 5.80 -6.72 6.22
C VAL A 64 5.08 -7.40 5.06
N THR A 65 5.56 -7.28 3.83
CA THR A 65 4.93 -7.91 2.67
C THR A 65 4.90 -9.43 2.80
N ALA A 66 5.99 -10.05 3.28
CA ALA A 66 6.03 -11.49 3.56
C ALA A 66 5.00 -11.92 4.61
N ALA A 67 4.82 -11.14 5.68
CA ALA A 67 3.84 -11.43 6.73
C ALA A 67 2.38 -11.32 6.25
N PHE A 68 2.11 -10.39 5.33
CA PHE A 68 0.76 -10.18 4.77
C PHE A 68 0.48 -10.98 3.49
N ALA A 69 1.50 -11.58 2.86
CA ALA A 69 1.36 -12.43 1.67
C ALA A 69 0.29 -13.55 1.78
N PRO A 70 0.18 -14.31 2.89
CA PRO A 70 -0.86 -15.34 2.98
C PRO A 70 -2.28 -14.75 3.04
N ILE A 71 -2.44 -13.57 3.65
CA ILE A 71 -3.74 -12.89 3.76
C ILE A 71 -4.17 -12.35 2.40
N SER A 72 -3.24 -11.73 1.65
CA SER A 72 -3.55 -11.22 0.31
C SER A 72 -3.88 -12.36 -0.66
N ALA A 73 -3.15 -13.47 -0.60
CA ALA A 73 -3.44 -14.66 -1.40
C ALA A 73 -4.82 -15.26 -1.07
N ALA A 74 -5.19 -15.34 0.22
CA ALA A 74 -6.50 -15.81 0.64
C ALA A 74 -7.64 -14.89 0.16
N MET A 75 -7.45 -13.58 0.22
CA MET A 75 -8.42 -12.60 -0.28
C MET A 75 -8.58 -12.66 -1.80
N GLN A 76 -7.49 -12.87 -2.54
CA GLN A 76 -7.55 -13.10 -3.99
C GLN A 76 -8.31 -14.38 -4.33
N ALA A 77 -8.01 -15.48 -3.65
CA ALA A 77 -8.70 -16.76 -3.84
C ALA A 77 -10.22 -16.64 -3.53
N LEU A 78 -10.59 -15.89 -2.48
CA LEU A 78 -11.98 -15.60 -2.16
C LEU A 78 -12.65 -14.75 -3.26
N GLY A 79 -11.98 -13.70 -3.74
CA GLY A 79 -12.47 -12.88 -4.85
C GLY A 79 -12.71 -13.69 -6.12
N GLU A 80 -11.78 -14.58 -6.46
CA GLU A 80 -11.91 -15.50 -7.60
C GLU A 80 -13.02 -16.53 -7.40
N ALA A 81 -13.26 -16.98 -6.17
CA ALA A 81 -14.37 -17.88 -5.86
C ALA A 81 -15.71 -17.15 -6.02
N ILE A 82 -15.81 -15.90 -5.59
CA ILE A 82 -17.00 -15.05 -5.74
C ILE A 82 -17.28 -14.76 -7.21
N THR A 83 -16.26 -14.39 -8.00
CA THR A 83 -16.44 -14.12 -9.43
C THR A 83 -16.83 -15.38 -10.20
N ARG A 84 -16.24 -16.54 -9.86
CA ARG A 84 -16.66 -17.84 -10.42
C ARG A 84 -18.09 -18.20 -10.06
N ALA A 85 -18.48 -18.02 -8.79
CA ALA A 85 -19.85 -18.25 -8.35
C ALA A 85 -20.84 -17.31 -9.06
N ALA A 86 -20.48 -16.03 -9.22
CA ALA A 86 -21.29 -15.06 -9.94
C ALA A 86 -21.42 -15.39 -11.45
N ALA A 87 -20.38 -15.94 -12.07
CA ALA A 87 -20.42 -16.39 -13.46
C ALA A 87 -21.32 -17.63 -13.68
N GLN A 88 -21.52 -18.45 -12.64
CA GLN A 88 -22.42 -19.61 -12.67
C GLN A 88 -23.88 -19.26 -12.37
N LEU A 89 -24.14 -18.06 -11.82
CA LEU A 89 -25.51 -17.60 -11.68
C LEU A 89 -26.13 -17.47 -13.07
N PRO A 90 -27.35 -18.02 -13.29
CA PRO A 90 -28.03 -17.85 -14.56
C PRO A 90 -28.17 -16.34 -14.80
N GLN A 91 -27.54 -15.85 -15.87
CA GLN A 91 -27.77 -14.47 -16.28
C GLN A 91 -29.29 -14.29 -16.40
N PRO A 92 -29.86 -13.19 -15.87
CA PRO A 92 -31.26 -12.90 -16.10
C PRO A 92 -31.43 -12.81 -17.61
N SER A 93 -31.93 -13.90 -18.20
CA SER A 93 -32.12 -14.04 -19.64
C SER A 93 -32.84 -12.78 -20.08
N GLY A 94 -32.13 -11.96 -20.87
CA GLY A 94 -32.53 -10.60 -21.20
C GLY A 94 -34.03 -10.58 -21.46
N ARG A 95 -34.74 -9.74 -20.70
CA ARG A 95 -36.21 -9.66 -20.66
C ARG A 95 -36.78 -10.12 -21.99
N ARG A 96 -37.26 -11.38 -22.07
CA ARG A 96 -38.01 -11.85 -23.23
C ARG A 96 -39.13 -10.84 -23.37
N GLN A 97 -39.06 -9.99 -24.40
CA GLN A 97 -40.11 -9.03 -24.68
C GLN A 97 -41.36 -9.88 -24.86
N ARG A 98 -42.24 -9.87 -23.85
CA ARG A 98 -43.55 -10.50 -23.99
C ARG A 98 -44.15 -9.90 -25.25
N PRO A 99 -44.60 -10.72 -26.22
CA PRO A 99 -45.24 -10.19 -27.40
C PRO A 99 -46.38 -9.29 -26.91
N ARG A 100 -46.30 -8.00 -27.23
CA ARG A 100 -47.33 -7.04 -26.84
C ARG A 100 -48.62 -7.47 -27.52
N PRO A 101 -49.76 -7.48 -26.81
CA PRO A 101 -51.02 -7.84 -27.43
C PRO A 101 -51.33 -6.83 -28.54
N ALA A 102 -51.92 -7.31 -29.64
CA ALA A 102 -52.04 -6.56 -30.91
C ALA A 102 -52.82 -5.23 -30.81
N TRP A 103 -53.52 -4.97 -29.71
CA TRP A 103 -54.21 -3.70 -29.44
C TRP A 103 -53.27 -2.59 -28.91
N GLN A 104 -52.04 -2.92 -28.52
CA GLN A 104 -51.06 -1.94 -28.03
C GLN A 104 -50.25 -1.37 -29.21
N SER A 105 -50.72 -0.23 -29.75
CA SER A 105 -50.15 0.43 -30.94
C SER A 105 -48.63 0.72 -30.87
N PRO A 106 -47.91 0.75 -32.02
CA PRO A 106 -46.44 0.90 -32.09
C PRO A 106 -45.93 2.25 -31.60
N TYR A 107 -46.75 3.29 -31.71
CA TYR A 107 -46.44 4.63 -31.22
C TYR A 107 -47.13 4.78 -29.87
N GLY A 108 -46.37 4.57 -28.79
CA GLY A 108 -46.86 4.80 -27.43
C GLY A 108 -47.41 6.22 -27.26
N PRO A 109 -48.22 6.46 -26.21
CA PRO A 109 -48.81 7.76 -25.99
C PRO A 109 -47.71 8.84 -25.90
N PRO A 110 -47.91 10.03 -26.49
CA PRO A 110 -46.88 11.06 -26.57
C PRO A 110 -46.38 11.46 -25.18
N HIS A 111 -45.06 11.62 -25.04
CA HIS A 111 -44.43 12.09 -23.81
C HIS A 111 -44.93 13.51 -23.45
N ARG A 112 -45.60 13.65 -22.31
CA ARG A 112 -45.90 14.98 -21.74
C ARG A 112 -44.62 15.59 -21.18
N ARG A 113 -44.17 16.70 -21.77
CA ARG A 113 -43.06 17.50 -21.28
C ARG A 113 -43.60 18.37 -20.15
N ASN A 114 -43.33 17.98 -18.90
CA ASN A 114 -43.62 18.82 -17.74
C ASN A 114 -42.69 20.03 -17.76
N ARG A 115 -43.29 21.21 -17.57
CA ARG A 115 -42.59 22.48 -17.34
C ARG A 115 -42.19 22.58 -15.88
#